data_AF-A0A537WSF2-F1
#
_entry.id   AF-A0A537WSF2-F1
#
_cell.length_a   1.000
_cell.length_b   1.000
_cell.length_c   1.000
_cell.angle_alpha   90.00
_cell.angle_beta   90.00
_cell.angle_gamma   90.00
#
_symmetry.space_group_name_H-M   'P 1'
#
loop_
_entity.id
_entity.type
_entity.pdbx_description
1 polymer ?
#
loop_
_entity_poly.entity_id
_entity_poly.type
_entity_poly.pdbx_seq_one_letter_code
_entity_poly.pdbx_strand_id
1 'polypeptide(L)'
;MPPRAFSFWGSIIWCWLRPKVVVAGVPEPVSDHADRLAHMALDMLTEKEAVAEHFGVTMRMRIGVASGPIMAGVIGTRKFSYDVWGDAVNLAARLESSGEPERVQLSPEARGALTSFDCEPRGEIDIKGLGPLETWFLLRRRVAA
;
A
#
# COMPACT_ATOMS: atom_id res chain seq x y z
N MET A 1 -28.35 -15.73 5.99
CA MET A 1 -27.25 -15.56 6.95
C MET A 1 -26.56 -14.26 6.59
N PRO A 2 -26.57 -13.20 7.43
CA PRO A 2 -25.94 -11.94 7.06
C PRO A 2 -24.41 -12.11 7.02
N PRO A 3 -23.69 -11.41 6.12
CA PRO A 3 -22.24 -11.44 6.09
C PRO A 3 -21.71 -10.83 7.39
N ARG A 4 -20.89 -11.59 8.12
CA ARG A 4 -20.17 -11.08 9.30
C ARG A 4 -19.01 -10.22 8.80
N ALA A 5 -19.20 -8.91 8.78
CA ALA A 5 -18.11 -7.97 8.58
C ALA A 5 -17.27 -7.94 9.86
N PHE A 6 -15.98 -8.27 9.76
CA PHE A 6 -15.01 -8.11 10.83
C PHE A 6 -14.06 -6.97 10.46
N SER A 7 -13.81 -6.07 11.40
CA SER A 7 -12.82 -5.00 11.27
C SER A 7 -11.44 -5.52 11.67
N PHE A 8 -10.44 -5.34 10.80
CA PHE A 8 -9.04 -5.69 11.04
C PHE A 8 -8.13 -4.52 10.64
N TRP A 9 -7.04 -4.31 11.35
CA TRP A 9 -6.04 -3.29 11.00
C TRP A 9 -5.07 -3.88 9.98
N GLY A 10 -5.03 -3.32 8.77
CA GLY A 10 -4.18 -3.80 7.67
C GLY A 10 -3.61 -2.65 6.85
N SER A 11 -2.51 -2.90 6.16
CA SER A 11 -1.84 -1.90 5.31
C SER A 11 -1.86 -2.33 3.85
N ILE A 12 -1.84 -1.37 2.91
CA ILE A 12 -2.21 -1.62 1.50
C ILE A 12 -1.25 -0.99 0.48
N ILE A 13 -0.88 -1.72 -0.57
CA ILE A 13 -0.11 -1.25 -1.75
C ILE A 13 -0.99 -1.21 -3.02
N TRP A 14 -0.89 -0.14 -3.83
CA TRP A 14 -1.59 0.06 -5.13
C TRP A 14 -0.56 0.14 -6.30
N CYS A 15 -0.87 -0.39 -7.50
CA CYS A 15 -0.18 -0.14 -8.80
C CYS A 15 -1.08 -0.47 -10.06
N TRP A 16 -0.91 0.29 -11.17
CA TRP A 16 -1.83 0.43 -12.34
C TRP A 16 -1.85 -0.70 -13.42
N LEU A 17 -3.02 -1.36 -13.63
CA LEU A 17 -3.69 -1.75 -14.92
C LEU A 17 -4.94 -2.66 -14.70
N ARG A 18 -5.13 -3.15 -13.48
CA ARG A 18 -6.38 -3.57 -12.81
C ARG A 18 -6.08 -3.37 -11.32
N PRO A 19 -7.00 -2.97 -10.41
CA PRO A 19 -6.61 -2.61 -9.05
C PRO A 19 -6.00 -3.82 -8.35
N LYS A 20 -4.67 -3.89 -8.34
CA LYS A 20 -3.88 -4.92 -7.67
C LYS A 20 -3.57 -4.33 -6.31
N VAL A 21 -4.55 -4.46 -5.42
CA VAL A 21 -4.41 -4.14 -4.01
C VAL A 21 -3.64 -5.30 -3.38
N VAL A 22 -2.53 -5.00 -2.70
CA VAL A 22 -1.87 -5.99 -1.84
C VAL A 22 -2.04 -5.57 -0.40
N VAL A 23 -2.42 -6.51 0.46
CA VAL A 23 -2.69 -6.28 1.87
C VAL A 23 -1.78 -7.16 2.73
N ALA A 24 -1.29 -6.62 3.84
CA ALA A 24 -0.64 -7.39 4.90
C ALA A 24 -1.41 -7.24 6.23
N GLY A 25 -1.38 -8.29 7.06
CA GLY A 25 -2.08 -8.35 8.35
C GLY A 25 -3.50 -8.89 8.29
N VAL A 26 -3.85 -9.60 7.21
CA VAL A 26 -5.17 -10.20 7.02
C VAL A 26 -5.00 -11.60 6.38
N PRO A 27 -5.78 -12.63 6.81
CA PRO A 27 -6.80 -12.58 7.87
C PRO A 27 -6.20 -12.60 9.29
N GLU A 28 -4.99 -13.13 9.47
CA GLU A 28 -4.29 -13.06 10.75
C GLU A 28 -3.51 -11.74 10.89
N PRO A 29 -3.69 -11.00 11.99
CA PRO A 29 -2.92 -9.79 12.25
C PRO A 29 -1.46 -10.13 12.52
N VAL A 30 -0.55 -9.35 11.94
CA VAL A 30 0.90 -9.45 12.18
C VAL A 30 1.45 -8.08 12.53
N SER A 31 2.34 -8.00 13.51
CA SER A 31 2.86 -6.71 14.02
C SER A 31 3.82 -6.01 13.04
N ASP A 32 4.43 -6.76 12.12
CA ASP A 32 5.38 -6.29 11.11
C ASP A 32 4.72 -6.07 9.74
N HIS A 33 3.38 -5.88 9.70
CA HIS A 33 2.64 -5.75 8.44
C HIS A 33 3.16 -4.61 7.55
N ALA A 34 3.55 -3.49 8.15
CA ALA A 34 4.03 -2.31 7.43
C ALA A 34 5.42 -2.57 6.83
N ASP A 35 6.32 -3.19 7.60
CA ASP A 35 7.66 -3.54 7.15
C ASP A 35 7.61 -4.55 5.99
N ARG A 36 6.71 -5.54 6.04
CA ARG A 36 6.51 -6.51 4.94
C ARG A 36 6.06 -5.84 3.65
N LEU A 37 5.14 -4.88 3.73
CA LEU A 37 4.71 -4.13 2.56
C LEU A 37 5.81 -3.20 2.06
N ALA A 38 6.53 -2.52 2.94
CA ALA A 38 7.65 -1.67 2.54
C ALA A 38 8.73 -2.48 1.80
N HIS A 39 9.03 -3.70 2.26
CA HIS A 39 9.89 -4.63 1.52
C HIS A 39 9.35 -4.91 0.12
N MET A 40 8.12 -5.39 0.03
CA MET A 40 7.51 -5.73 -1.24
C MET A 40 7.43 -4.53 -2.20
N ALA A 41 7.15 -3.32 -1.68
CA ALA A 41 7.09 -2.11 -2.49
C ALA A 41 8.44 -1.76 -3.12
N LEU A 42 9.54 -1.89 -2.36
CA LEU A 42 10.89 -1.69 -2.88
C LEU A 42 11.27 -2.78 -3.87
N ASP A 43 10.98 -4.04 -3.56
CA ASP A 43 11.25 -5.18 -4.45
C ASP A 43 10.49 -5.01 -5.78
N MET A 44 9.24 -4.57 -5.76
CA MET A 44 8.49 -4.27 -6.98
C MET A 44 9.15 -3.18 -7.82
N LEU A 45 9.71 -2.13 -7.19
CA LEU A 45 10.44 -1.08 -7.91
C LEU A 45 11.74 -1.61 -8.54
N THR A 46 12.41 -2.56 -7.90
CA THR A 46 13.61 -3.20 -8.44
C THR A 46 13.28 -4.16 -9.58
N GLU A 47 12.27 -5.02 -9.41
CA GLU A 47 11.93 -6.08 -10.37
C GLU A 47 11.22 -5.57 -11.64
N LYS A 48 10.61 -4.37 -11.59
CA LYS A 48 9.88 -3.82 -12.74
C LYS A 48 10.75 -3.69 -13.99
N GLU A 49 12.07 -3.50 -13.84
CA GLU A 49 12.98 -3.33 -14.98
C GLU A 49 13.17 -4.64 -15.74
N ALA A 50 13.33 -5.76 -15.03
CA ALA A 50 13.37 -7.09 -15.64
C ALA A 50 12.07 -7.42 -16.37
N VAL A 51 10.92 -7.05 -15.78
CA VAL A 51 9.60 -7.21 -16.41
C VAL A 51 9.48 -6.32 -17.66
N ALA A 52 9.89 -5.06 -17.55
CA ALA A 52 9.88 -4.08 -18.64
C ALA A 52 10.72 -4.55 -19.84
N GLU A 53 11.92 -5.06 -19.56
CA GLU A 53 12.83 -5.64 -20.57
C GLU A 53 12.21 -6.86 -21.25
N HIS A 54 11.64 -7.79 -20.48
CA HIS A 54 11.03 -9.01 -21.01
C HIS A 54 9.91 -8.72 -22.03
N PHE A 55 9.12 -7.67 -21.79
CA PHE A 55 8.03 -7.27 -22.68
C PHE A 55 8.43 -6.17 -23.69
N GLY A 56 9.67 -5.68 -23.66
CA GLY A 56 10.14 -4.61 -24.55
C GLY A 56 9.42 -3.28 -24.37
N VAL A 57 9.00 -2.95 -23.14
CA VAL A 57 8.26 -1.73 -22.81
C VAL A 57 8.99 -0.91 -21.75
N THR A 58 8.74 0.40 -21.70
CA THR A 58 9.18 1.22 -20.56
C THR A 58 8.10 1.21 -19.49
N MET A 59 8.43 0.76 -18.28
CA MET A 59 7.52 0.74 -17.15
C MET A 59 7.95 1.77 -16.09
N ARG A 60 7.03 2.66 -15.74
CA ARG A 60 7.15 3.53 -14.56
C ARG A 60 6.06 3.16 -13.56
N MET A 61 6.44 3.05 -12.30
CA MET A 61 5.52 2.62 -11.25
C MET A 61 5.39 3.69 -10.17
N ARG A 62 4.19 3.85 -9.64
CA ARG A 62 3.90 4.63 -8.44
C ARG A 62 3.30 3.67 -7.42
N ILE A 63 3.69 3.80 -6.17
CA ILE A 63 3.15 2.97 -5.09
C ILE A 63 2.70 3.86 -3.95
N GLY A 64 1.47 3.64 -3.48
CA GLY A 64 0.93 4.27 -2.28
C GLY A 64 0.71 3.23 -1.20
N VAL A 65 1.19 3.54 0.02
CA VAL A 65 1.05 2.70 1.20
C VAL A 65 0.31 3.44 2.30
N ALA A 66 -0.77 2.86 2.79
CA ALA A 66 -1.50 3.36 3.95
C ALA A 66 -1.73 2.23 4.96
N SER A 67 -1.84 2.61 6.22
CA SER A 67 -2.17 1.70 7.33
C SER A 67 -3.43 2.18 8.03
N GLY A 68 -4.33 1.24 8.36
CA GLY A 68 -5.51 1.59 9.13
C GLY A 68 -6.53 0.46 9.20
N PRO A 69 -7.70 0.71 9.78
CA PRO A 69 -8.77 -0.27 9.83
C PRO A 69 -9.32 -0.55 8.43
N ILE A 70 -9.48 -1.83 8.13
CA ILE A 70 -10.07 -2.37 6.91
C ILE A 70 -11.09 -3.47 7.28
N MET A 71 -12.02 -3.71 6.38
CA MET A 71 -12.93 -4.84 6.39
C MET A 71 -12.53 -5.77 5.26
N ALA A 72 -12.46 -7.06 5.56
CA ALA A 72 -12.16 -8.08 4.57
C ALA A 72 -13.23 -9.16 4.61
N GLY A 73 -13.59 -9.70 3.44
CA GLY A 73 -14.64 -10.69 3.37
C GLY A 73 -14.79 -11.33 2.01
N VAL A 74 -15.57 -12.41 1.99
CA VAL A 74 -15.92 -13.10 0.76
C VAL A 74 -17.26 -12.54 0.26
N ILE A 75 -17.28 -11.98 -0.95
CA ILE A 75 -18.49 -11.54 -1.64
C ILE A 75 -18.86 -12.53 -2.75
N GLY A 76 -20.16 -12.75 -2.92
CA GLY A 76 -20.75 -13.49 -4.03
C GLY A 76 -21.47 -14.77 -3.57
N THR A 77 -22.61 -15.05 -4.20
CA THR A 77 -23.42 -16.25 -3.90
C THR A 77 -23.15 -17.41 -4.85
N ARG A 78 -22.56 -17.15 -6.02
CA ARG A 78 -22.22 -18.17 -7.05
C ARG A 78 -20.74 -18.23 -7.40
N LYS A 79 -20.01 -17.12 -7.27
CA LYS A 79 -18.55 -17.03 -7.38
C LYS A 79 -18.04 -16.25 -6.18
N PHE A 80 -17.28 -16.93 -5.32
CA PHE A 80 -16.71 -16.33 -4.13
C PHE A 80 -15.46 -15.54 -4.51
N SER A 81 -15.44 -14.24 -4.20
CA SER A 81 -14.25 -13.39 -4.32
C SER A 81 -13.90 -12.84 -2.94
N TYR A 82 -12.65 -12.99 -2.53
CA TYR A 82 -12.15 -12.30 -1.35
C TYR A 82 -11.78 -10.88 -1.75
N ASP A 83 -12.28 -9.90 -1.00
CA ASP A 83 -12.04 -8.50 -1.30
C ASP A 83 -11.97 -7.70 0.02
N VAL A 84 -11.35 -6.53 -0.07
CA VAL A 84 -10.91 -5.70 1.05
C VAL A 84 -11.38 -4.26 0.83
N TRP A 85 -12.05 -3.71 1.82
CA TRP A 85 -12.60 -2.34 1.78
C TRP A 85 -12.21 -1.58 3.04
N GLY A 86 -12.11 -0.27 2.94
CA GLY A 86 -11.85 0.59 4.10
C GLY A 86 -11.17 1.88 3.72
N ASP A 87 -11.09 2.78 4.68
CA ASP A 87 -10.50 4.10 4.47
C ASP A 87 -9.00 3.99 4.16
N ALA A 88 -8.30 3.01 4.74
CA ALA A 88 -6.91 2.73 4.40
C ALA A 88 -6.73 2.31 2.93
N VAL A 89 -7.67 1.53 2.36
CA VAL A 89 -7.64 1.14 0.93
C VAL A 89 -7.77 2.39 0.06
N ASN A 90 -8.75 3.23 0.39
CA ASN A 90 -9.03 4.46 -0.35
C ASN A 90 -7.87 5.45 -0.24
N LEU A 91 -7.27 5.58 0.94
CA LEU A 91 -6.11 6.43 1.17
C LEU A 91 -4.90 5.93 0.36
N ALA A 92 -4.59 4.63 0.40
CA ALA A 92 -3.49 4.06 -0.39
C ALA A 92 -3.66 4.35 -1.89
N ALA A 93 -4.87 4.19 -2.43
CA ALA A 93 -5.16 4.50 -3.82
C ALA A 93 -4.97 5.99 -4.16
N ARG A 94 -5.35 6.88 -3.23
CA ARG A 94 -5.13 8.33 -3.37
C ARG A 94 -3.64 8.67 -3.31
N LEU A 95 -2.87 8.02 -2.44
CA LEU A 95 -1.42 8.21 -2.31
C LEU A 95 -0.66 7.74 -3.56
N GLU A 96 -1.00 6.59 -4.17
CA GLU A 96 -0.38 6.26 -5.47
C GLU A 96 -0.80 7.29 -6.55
N SER A 97 -2.07 7.72 -6.56
CA SER A 97 -2.57 8.63 -7.59
C SER A 97 -1.90 10.00 -7.54
N SER A 98 -1.61 10.52 -6.34
CA SER A 98 -0.86 11.76 -6.12
C SER A 98 0.65 11.55 -6.01
N GLY A 99 1.11 10.30 -6.06
CA GLY A 99 2.50 9.90 -5.90
C GLY A 99 3.38 10.30 -7.06
N GLU A 100 4.69 10.35 -6.80
CA GLU A 100 5.69 10.60 -7.84
C GLU A 100 6.11 9.28 -8.50
N PRO A 101 6.35 9.26 -9.82
CA PRO A 101 6.89 8.08 -10.49
C PRO A 101 8.19 7.61 -9.80
N GLU A 102 8.36 6.29 -9.71
CA GLU A 102 9.56 5.66 -9.12
C GLU A 102 9.73 5.95 -7.62
N ARG A 103 8.62 6.25 -6.94
CA ARG A 103 8.59 6.49 -5.50
C ARG A 103 7.45 5.72 -4.85
N VAL A 104 7.69 5.38 -3.58
CA VAL A 104 6.71 4.75 -2.69
C VAL A 104 6.30 5.81 -1.67
N GLN A 105 5.05 6.20 -1.69
CA GLN A 105 4.50 7.21 -0.78
C GLN A 105 3.75 6.55 0.38
N LEU A 106 3.95 7.07 1.58
CA LEU A 106 3.42 6.55 2.82
C LEU A 106 2.43 7.53 3.48
N SER A 107 1.37 6.99 4.08
CA SER A 107 0.53 7.71 5.04
C SER A 107 1.28 7.93 6.38
N PRO A 108 0.85 8.88 7.22
CA PRO A 108 1.42 9.05 8.56
C PRO A 108 1.41 7.78 9.40
N GLU A 109 0.30 7.04 9.37
CA GLU A 109 0.12 5.79 10.12
C GLU A 109 1.05 4.70 9.60
N ALA A 110 1.18 4.58 8.28
CA ALA A 110 2.12 3.64 7.67
C ALA A 110 3.55 3.97 8.05
N ARG A 111 3.94 5.25 7.98
CA ARG A 111 5.25 5.72 8.41
C ARG A 111 5.53 5.43 9.89
N GLY A 112 4.53 5.59 10.75
CA GLY A 112 4.63 5.32 12.19
C GLY A 112 4.75 3.83 12.52
N ALA A 113 4.19 2.96 11.69
CA ALA A 113 4.26 1.51 11.86
C ALA A 113 5.58 0.89 11.33
N LEU A 114 6.37 1.63 10.54
CA LEU A 114 7.66 1.13 10.04
C LEU A 114 8.73 1.14 11.11
N THR A 115 9.49 0.05 11.22
CA THR A 115 10.58 -0.08 12.20
C THR A 115 11.96 -0.08 11.55
N SER A 116 12.06 -0.70 10.37
CA SER A 116 13.34 -1.07 9.75
C SER A 116 13.70 -0.27 8.50
N PHE A 117 13.07 0.89 8.27
CA PHE A 117 13.20 1.65 7.03
C PHE A 117 13.53 3.12 7.26
N ASP A 118 14.27 3.69 6.31
CA ASP A 118 14.51 5.12 6.23
C ASP A 118 13.46 5.75 5.31
N CYS A 119 12.95 6.91 5.72
CA CYS A 119 11.94 7.66 4.98
C CYS A 119 12.26 9.15 5.04
N GLU A 120 11.91 9.87 3.99
CA GLU A 120 12.01 11.32 3.93
C GLU A 120 10.62 11.98 3.94
N PRO A 121 10.47 13.16 4.55
CA PRO A 121 9.23 13.90 4.45
C PRO A 121 9.03 14.39 3.01
N ARG A 122 7.86 14.12 2.44
CA ARG A 122 7.42 14.75 1.18
C ARG A 122 6.88 16.15 1.45
N GLY A 123 6.25 16.33 2.61
CA GLY A 123 5.48 17.51 2.98
C GLY A 123 3.98 17.25 2.90
N GLU A 124 3.21 18.32 3.02
CA GLU A 124 1.76 18.31 3.02
C GLU A 124 1.22 18.23 1.58
N ILE A 125 0.31 17.30 1.34
CA ILE A 125 -0.41 17.17 0.07
C ILE A 125 -1.91 17.21 0.32
N ASP A 126 -2.65 17.86 -0.57
CA ASP A 126 -4.11 17.89 -0.48
C ASP A 126 -4.69 16.57 -1.01
N ILE A 127 -5.28 15.79 -0.12
CA ILE A 127 -5.96 14.53 -0.45
C ILE A 127 -7.46 14.79 -0.49
N LYS A 128 -8.07 14.59 -1.67
CA LYS A 128 -9.52 14.74 -1.88
C LYS A 128 -10.33 14.04 -0.79
N GLY A 129 -11.09 14.83 -0.02
CA GLY A 129 -12.00 14.35 1.03
C GLY A 129 -11.36 14.11 2.41
N LEU A 130 -10.05 14.27 2.54
CA LEU A 130 -9.33 14.30 3.83
C LEU A 130 -8.73 15.69 4.10
N GLY A 131 -8.43 16.45 3.04
CA GLY A 131 -7.77 17.75 3.12
C GLY A 131 -6.25 17.60 3.16
N PRO A 132 -5.53 18.59 3.72
CA PRO A 132 -4.08 18.55 3.83
C PRO A 132 -3.60 17.37 4.69
N LEU A 133 -2.71 16.56 4.13
CA LEU A 133 -2.13 15.40 4.79
C LEU A 133 -0.61 15.40 4.61
N GLU A 134 0.13 15.34 5.70
CA GLU A 134 1.57 15.11 5.66
C GLU A 134 1.85 13.70 5.16
N THR A 135 2.83 13.58 4.26
CA THR A 135 3.21 12.28 3.69
C THR A 135 4.72 12.13 3.62
N TRP A 136 5.14 10.87 3.49
CA TRP A 136 6.56 10.49 3.43
C TRP A 136 6.86 9.67 2.19
N PHE A 137 8.10 9.72 1.74
CA PHE A 137 8.63 8.75 0.79
C PHE A 137 9.45 7.70 1.50
N LEU A 138 9.21 6.43 1.15
CA LEU A 138 10.05 5.32 1.56
C LEU A 138 11.33 5.31 0.72
N LEU A 139 12.48 5.28 1.38
CA LEU A 139 13.78 5.33 0.70
C LEU A 139 14.42 3.96 0.55
N ARG A 140 14.80 3.36 1.68
CA ARG A 140 15.55 2.11 1.71
C ARG A 140 15.41 1.41 3.06
N ARG A 141 15.81 0.14 3.09
CA ARG A 141 15.99 -0.58 4.33
C ARG A 141 17.12 0.05 5.15
N ARG A 142 16.89 0.23 6.44
CA ARG A 142 17.93 0.59 7.41
C ARG A 142 18.79 -0.65 7.62
N VAL A 143 20.06 -0.56 7.27
CA VAL A 143 21.04 -1.60 7.59
C VAL A 143 21.34 -1.45 9.07
N ALA A 144 21.10 -2.50 9.86
CA ALA A 144 21.56 -2.53 11.24
C ALA A 144 23.09 -2.44 11.23
N ALA A 145 23.63 -1.43 11.90
CA ALA A 145 25.07 -1.20 12.05
C ALA A 145 25.71 -2.30 12.92
#